data_AF-A0A6N7XVF8-F1
#
_entry.id   AF-A0A6N7XVF8-F1
#
_cell.length_a   1.000
_cell.length_b   1.000
_cell.length_c   1.000
_cell.angle_alpha   90.00
_cell.angle_beta   90.00
_cell.angle_gamma   90.00
#
_symmetry.space_group_name_H-M   'P 1'
#
loop_
_entity.id
_entity.type
_entity.pdbx_description
1 polymer ?
#
loop_
_entity_poly.entity_id
_entity_poly.type
_entity_poly.pdbx_seq_one_letter_code
_entity_poly.pdbx_strand_id
1 'polypeptide(L)'
;MINIKEVWELNEAEFKEIEDLFEKKIALENLTKIIDTNNQELYDKLIKDYGKTVHQFDSWWNEMSRKYHWEGSNWWLDFETKKIMTNKK
;
A
#
# COMPACT_ATOMS: atom_id res chain seq x y z
N MET A 1 -12.39 21.83 -9.90
CA MET A 1 -12.49 21.41 -8.48
C MET A 1 -12.23 19.92 -8.44
N ILE A 2 -11.29 19.46 -7.60
CA ILE A 2 -11.10 18.03 -7.34
C ILE A 2 -12.25 17.59 -6.44
N ASN A 3 -13.07 16.65 -6.90
CA ASN A 3 -14.19 16.13 -6.11
C ASN A 3 -13.76 14.84 -5.42
N ILE A 4 -13.32 14.96 -4.17
CA ILE A 4 -12.90 13.84 -3.33
C ILE A 4 -14.15 13.20 -2.72
N LYS A 5 -14.24 11.87 -2.81
CA LYS A 5 -15.34 11.10 -2.24
C LYS A 5 -14.82 9.94 -1.40
N GLU A 6 -15.45 9.74 -0.26
CA GLU A 6 -15.29 8.53 0.56
C GLU A 6 -15.99 7.33 -0.10
N VAL A 7 -15.25 6.22 -0.20
CA VAL A 7 -15.70 4.96 -0.80
C VAL A 7 -15.92 3.90 0.27
N TRP A 8 -15.10 3.91 1.32
CA TRP A 8 -15.19 2.92 2.39
C TRP A 8 -14.53 3.41 3.68
N GLU A 9 -15.01 2.94 4.82
CA GLU A 9 -14.38 3.12 6.14
C GLU A 9 -13.83 1.77 6.60
N LEU A 10 -12.52 1.68 6.83
CA LEU A 10 -11.87 0.45 7.25
C LEU A 10 -12.17 0.18 8.72
N ASN A 11 -12.39 -1.09 9.06
CA ASN A 11 -12.32 -1.49 10.47
C ASN A 11 -10.85 -1.59 10.94
N GLU A 12 -10.66 -1.73 12.25
CA GLU A 12 -9.31 -1.76 12.85
C GLU A 12 -8.40 -2.86 12.30
N ALA A 13 -8.94 -4.04 12.00
CA ALA A 13 -8.13 -5.14 11.46
C ALA A 13 -7.71 -4.86 10.01
N GLU A 14 -8.62 -4.35 9.19
CA GLU A 14 -8.36 -3.98 7.80
C GLU A 14 -7.37 -2.81 7.72
N PHE A 15 -7.54 -1.81 8.59
CA PHE A 15 -6.62 -0.67 8.69
C PHE A 15 -5.22 -1.13 9.10
N LYS A 16 -5.11 -1.97 10.12
CA LYS A 16 -3.82 -2.48 10.59
C LYS A 16 -3.08 -3.27 9.52
N GLU A 17 -3.81 -4.06 8.73
CA GLU A 17 -3.24 -4.86 7.63
C GLU A 17 -2.58 -3.98 6.56
N ILE A 18 -3.28 -2.95 6.09
CA ILE A 18 -2.73 -2.04 5.06
C ILE A 18 -1.67 -1.09 5.61
N GLU A 19 -1.78 -0.70 6.88
CA GLU A 19 -0.76 0.06 7.60
C GLU A 19 0.56 -0.74 7.66
N ASP A 20 0.52 -2.00 8.08
CA ASP A 20 1.70 -2.87 8.14
C ASP A 20 2.36 -3.07 6.78
N LEU A 21 1.56 -3.28 5.73
CA LEU A 21 2.06 -3.42 4.36
C LEU A 21 2.70 -2.12 3.88
N PHE A 22 2.09 -0.97 4.17
CA PHE A 22 2.60 0.34 3.79
C PHE A 22 3.92 0.65 4.50
N GLU A 23 3.98 0.51 5.82
CA GLU A 23 5.19 0.75 6.61
C GLU A 23 6.34 -0.14 6.14
N LYS A 24 6.07 -1.43 5.92
CA LYS A 24 7.07 -2.37 5.42
C LYS A 24 7.55 -2.00 4.02
N LYS A 25 6.64 -1.60 3.12
CA LYS A 25 7.00 -1.13 1.78
C LYS A 25 7.93 0.08 1.87
N ILE A 26 7.57 1.08 2.68
CA ILE A 26 8.37 2.30 2.86
C ILE A 26 9.73 2.00 3.48
N ALA A 27 9.80 1.12 4.47
CA ALA A 27 11.05 0.72 5.11
C ALA A 27 12.01 0.06 4.10
N LEU A 28 11.52 -0.89 3.31
CA LEU A 28 12.32 -1.55 2.27
C LEU A 28 12.71 -0.56 1.15
N GLU A 29 11.80 0.31 0.73
CA GLU A 29 12.08 1.36 -0.27
C GLU A 29 13.11 2.38 0.20
N ASN A 30 13.16 2.68 1.49
CA ASN A 30 14.23 3.52 2.04
C ASN A 30 15.54 2.76 2.16
N LEU A 31 15.49 1.46 2.47
CA LEU A 31 16.69 0.62 2.53
C LEU A 31 17.36 0.48 1.16
N THR A 32 16.61 0.43 0.06
CA THR A 32 17.19 0.36 -1.30
C THR A 32 18.03 1.59 -1.66
N LYS A 33 17.80 2.73 -0.98
CA LYS A 33 18.53 3.98 -1.19
C LYS A 33 19.87 4.03 -0.46
N ILE A 34 20.05 3.22 0.59
CA ILE A 34 21.23 3.28 1.48
C ILE A 34 22.05 1.99 1.50
N ILE A 35 21.54 0.89 0.94
CA ILE A 35 22.22 -0.40 0.94
C ILE A 35 23.52 -0.35 0.12
N ASP A 36 24.57 -1.01 0.61
CA ASP A 36 25.79 -1.22 -0.16
C ASP A 36 25.53 -2.25 -1.27
N THR A 37 25.60 -1.77 -2.52
CA THR A 37 25.37 -2.59 -3.71
C THR A 37 26.50 -3.58 -3.99
N ASN A 38 27.67 -3.43 -3.35
CA ASN A 38 28.75 -4.40 -3.47
C ASN A 38 28.49 -5.68 -2.67
N ASN A 39 27.54 -5.67 -1.73
CA ASN A 39 27.06 -6.86 -1.06
C ASN A 39 25.86 -7.45 -1.83
N GLN A 40 26.17 -8.19 -2.91
CA GLN A 40 25.17 -8.73 -3.83
C GLN A 40 24.13 -9.61 -3.12
N GLU A 41 24.53 -10.44 -2.16
CA GLU A 41 23.60 -11.31 -1.41
C GLU A 41 22.55 -10.48 -0.65
N LEU A 42 22.99 -9.44 0.05
CA LEU A 42 22.09 -8.56 0.80
C LEU A 42 21.20 -7.74 -0.13
N TYR A 43 21.77 -7.26 -1.25
CA TYR A 43 21.03 -6.52 -2.27
C TYR A 43 19.93 -7.38 -2.90
N ASP A 44 20.25 -8.59 -3.35
CA ASP A 44 19.29 -9.52 -3.97
C ASP A 44 18.15 -9.89 -3.00
N LYS A 45 18.49 -10.11 -1.73
CA LYS A 45 17.50 -10.36 -0.68
C LYS A 45 16.57 -9.16 -0.51
N LEU A 46 17.11 -7.94 -0.45
CA LEU A 46 16.32 -6.73 -0.33
C LEU A 46 15.38 -6.55 -1.52
N ILE A 47 15.87 -6.69 -2.75
CA ILE A 47 15.05 -6.54 -3.96
C ILE A 47 13.93 -7.59 -3.98
N LYS A 48 14.23 -8.85 -3.62
CA LYS A 48 13.23 -9.91 -3.50
C LYS A 48 12.16 -9.59 -2.46
N ASP A 49 12.56 -9.16 -1.27
CA ASP A 49 11.63 -8.84 -0.18
C ASP A 49 10.78 -7.60 -0.48
N TYR A 50 11.37 -6.60 -1.15
CA TYR A 50 10.65 -5.42 -1.63
C TYR A 50 9.62 -5.79 -2.69
N GLY A 51 10.02 -6.55 -3.72
CA GLY A 51 9.11 -7.01 -4.77
C GLY A 51 7.94 -7.82 -4.21
N LYS A 52 8.21 -8.75 -3.27
CA LYS A 52 7.15 -9.49 -2.57
C LYS A 52 6.20 -8.56 -1.81
N THR A 53 6.74 -7.56 -1.10
CA THR A 53 5.93 -6.62 -0.31
C THR A 53 5.07 -5.73 -1.19
N VAL A 54 5.60 -5.23 -2.31
CA VAL A 54 4.84 -4.46 -3.31
C VAL A 54 3.69 -5.31 -3.86
N HIS A 55 3.93 -6.57 -4.23
CA HIS A 55 2.87 -7.46 -4.69
C HIS A 55 1.79 -7.70 -3.63
N GLN A 56 2.16 -7.86 -2.36
CA GLN A 56 1.20 -8.02 -1.27
C GLN A 56 0.37 -6.75 -1.07
N PHE A 57 1.01 -5.58 -1.09
CA PHE A 57 0.35 -4.27 -0.99
C PHE A 57 -0.68 -4.08 -2.12
N ASP A 58 -0.28 -4.31 -3.38
CA ASP A 58 -1.18 -4.21 -4.54
C ASP A 58 -2.32 -5.25 -4.48
N SER A 59 -2.02 -6.46 -4.01
CA SER A 59 -3.03 -7.51 -3.87
C SER A 59 -4.10 -7.13 -2.85
N TRP A 60 -3.72 -6.53 -1.73
CA TRP A 60 -4.65 -6.04 -0.73
C TRP A 60 -5.65 -5.02 -1.33
N TRP A 61 -5.17 -4.04 -2.09
CA TRP A 61 -6.04 -3.08 -2.79
C TRP A 61 -7.03 -3.77 -3.73
N ASN A 62 -6.56 -4.75 -4.50
CA ASN A 62 -7.39 -5.51 -5.44
C ASN A 62 -8.41 -6.41 -4.75
N GLU A 63 -8.05 -7.02 -3.62
CA GLU A 63 -8.95 -7.89 -2.85
C GLU A 63 -10.03 -7.08 -2.14
N MET A 64 -9.64 -6.00 -1.46
CA MET A 64 -10.57 -5.15 -0.69
C MET A 64 -11.56 -4.40 -1.59
N SER A 65 -11.08 -3.84 -2.70
CA SER A 65 -11.95 -3.17 -3.68
C SER A 65 -12.97 -4.13 -4.30
N ARG A 66 -12.59 -5.38 -4.59
CA ARG A 66 -13.52 -6.41 -5.08
C ARG A 66 -14.48 -6.87 -3.99
N LYS A 67 -13.98 -7.14 -2.78
CA LYS A 67 -14.77 -7.60 -1.63
C LYS A 67 -15.92 -6.64 -1.32
N TYR A 68 -15.64 -5.34 -1.33
CA TYR A 68 -16.59 -4.28 -0.97
C TYR A 68 -17.14 -3.49 -2.16
N HIS A 69 -16.85 -3.92 -3.39
CA HIS A 69 -17.33 -3.29 -4.62
C HIS A 69 -17.08 -1.77 -4.66
N TRP A 70 -15.86 -1.36 -4.31
CA TRP A 70 -15.47 0.04 -4.30
C TRP A 70 -15.71 0.68 -5.67
N GLU A 71 -16.40 1.82 -5.68
CA GLU A 71 -16.62 2.59 -6.89
C GLU A 71 -15.36 3.38 -7.30
N GLY A 72 -15.21 3.62 -8.60
CA GLY A 72 -14.15 4.47 -9.13
C GLY A 72 -12.82 3.74 -9.35
N SER A 73 -11.75 4.51 -9.30
CA SER A 73 -10.36 4.06 -9.53
C SER A 73 -9.41 5.04 -8.84
N ASN A 74 -8.10 4.76 -8.82
CA ASN A 74 -7.10 5.61 -8.14
C ASN A 74 -7.46 5.87 -6.68
N TRP A 75 -7.78 4.82 -5.94
CA TRP A 75 -8.09 4.93 -4.51
C TRP A 75 -6.85 5.28 -3.71
N TRP A 76 -7.04 5.97 -2.59
CA TRP A 76 -6.02 6.15 -1.57
C TRP A 76 -6.61 6.01 -0.18
N LEU A 77 -5.75 5.67 0.78
CA LEU A 77 -6.09 5.61 2.19
C LEU A 77 -5.79 6.96 2.83
N ASP A 78 -6.78 7.54 3.48
CA ASP A 78 -6.59 8.58 4.49
C ASP A 78 -6.25 7.90 5.82
N PHE A 79 -5.00 8.05 6.26
CA PHE A 79 -4.50 7.42 7.49
C PHE A 79 -5.03 8.09 8.77
N GLU A 80 -5.47 9.36 8.71
CA GLU A 80 -6.03 10.05 9.88
C GLU A 80 -7.45 9.54 10.15
N THR A 81 -8.23 9.35 9.08
CA THR A 81 -9.64 8.94 9.21
C THR A 81 -9.89 7.46 8.96
N LYS A 82 -8.87 6.68 8.55
CA LYS A 82 -8.95 5.26 8.15
C LYS A 82 -9.92 5.01 6.99
N LYS A 83 -10.07 6.00 6.11
CA LYS A 83 -11.05 5.97 5.01
C LYS A 83 -10.38 5.81 3.67
N ILE A 84 -11.03 5.04 2.81
CA ILE A 84 -10.65 4.88 1.42
C ILE A 84 -11.37 5.94 0.61
N MET A 85 -10.60 6.72 -0.12
CA MET A 85 -11.05 7.88 -0.85
C MET A 85 -10.79 7.68 -2.35
N THR A 86 -11.56 8.36 -3.20
CA THR A 86 -11.35 8.40 -4.65
C THR A 86 -11.61 9.81 -5.20
N ASN A 87 -11.02 10.09 -6.35
CA ASN A 87 -11.34 11.28 -7.14
C ASN A 87 -12.46 10.91 -8.11
N LYS A 88 -13.60 11.59 -8.00
CA LYS A 88 -14.67 11.42 -8.97
C LYS A 88 -14.23 12.08 -10.29
N LYS A 89 -14.17 11.29 -11.37
CA LYS A 89 -14.06 11.82 -12.74
C LYS A 89 -15.37 12.48 -13.15
#